data_AF-A0A7D6DJH0-F1
#
_entry.id   AF-A0A7D6DJH0-F1
#
_cell.length_a   1.000
_cell.length_b   1.000
_cell.length_c   1.000
_cell.angle_alpha   90.00
_cell.angle_beta   90.00
_cell.angle_gamma   90.00
#
_symmetry.space_group_name_H-M   'P 1'
#
loop_
_entity.id
_entity.type
_entity.pdbx_description
1 polymer ?
#
loop_
_entity_poly.entity_id
_entity_poly.type
_entity_poly.pdbx_seq_one_letter_code
_entity_poly.pdbx_strand_id
1 'polypeptide(L)'
;MRKKHSYCVFDSKLAQIVQAQGRGGQLGVGFGIAKHPDCRGLTIDELQQVKFDALDFTEFHDELNSNTTLPDSKKLTEKISQQIKNELQGRKS
;
A
#
# COMPACT_ATOMS: atom_id res chain seq x y z
N MET A 1 -4.71 -23.04 -25.05
CA MET A 1 -5.28 -21.84 -24.40
C MET A 1 -4.15 -20.95 -23.91
N ARG A 2 -4.06 -19.69 -24.37
CA ARG A 2 -3.14 -18.71 -23.79
C ARG A 2 -3.83 -18.03 -22.61
N LYS A 3 -3.39 -18.32 -21.38
CA LYS A 3 -3.80 -17.54 -20.20
C LYS A 3 -3.13 -16.18 -20.30
N LYS A 4 -3.92 -15.12 -20.50
CA LYS A 4 -3.43 -13.74 -20.39
C LYS A 4 -3.50 -13.36 -18.92
N HIS A 5 -2.35 -13.11 -18.32
CA HIS A 5 -2.23 -12.57 -16.99
C HIS A 5 -2.00 -11.06 -17.08
N SER A 6 -2.65 -10.31 -16.20
CA SER A 6 -2.40 -8.88 -16.03
C SER A 6 -1.91 -8.68 -14.61
N TYR A 7 -0.86 -7.88 -14.45
CA TYR A 7 -0.21 -7.63 -13.16
C TYR A 7 -0.20 -6.13 -12.88
N CYS A 8 -0.50 -5.76 -11.64
CA CYS A 8 -0.27 -4.41 -11.15
C CYS A 8 1.11 -4.37 -10.49
N VAL A 9 2.01 -3.55 -11.04
CA VAL A 9 3.38 -3.36 -10.53
C VAL A 9 3.41 -2.05 -9.76
N PHE A 10 4.06 -2.07 -8.61
CA PHE A 10 4.19 -0.91 -7.73
C PHE A 10 5.67 -0.65 -7.44
N ASP A 11 6.03 0.61 -7.21
CA ASP A 11 7.42 1.04 -7.02
C ASP A 11 8.06 0.51 -5.72
N SER A 12 7.25 0.03 -4.78
CA SER A 12 7.74 -0.53 -3.53
C SER A 12 6.82 -1.63 -3.01
N LYS A 13 7.41 -2.54 -2.24
CA LYS A 13 6.68 -3.55 -1.45
C LYS A 13 5.66 -2.90 -0.50
N LEU A 14 6.02 -1.74 0.06
CA LEU A 14 5.11 -0.95 0.88
C LEU A 14 3.85 -0.53 0.10
N ALA A 15 4.04 0.04 -1.09
CA ALA A 15 2.92 0.41 -1.96
C ALA A 15 2.08 -0.82 -2.34
N GLN A 16 2.71 -1.96 -2.61
CA GLN A 16 2.00 -3.22 -2.86
C GLN A 16 1.11 -3.64 -1.67
N ILE A 17 1.62 -3.58 -0.43
CA ILE A 17 0.86 -3.91 0.78
C ILE A 17 -0.34 -2.97 0.96
N VAL A 18 -0.11 -1.66 0.86
CA VAL A 18 -1.18 -0.65 1.02
C VAL A 18 -2.27 -0.84 -0.03
N GLN A 19 -1.90 -1.16 -1.27
CA GLN A 19 -2.86 -1.42 -2.35
C GLN A 19 -3.59 -2.75 -2.15
N ALA A 20 -2.90 -3.83 -1.79
CA ALA A 20 -3.54 -5.13 -1.62
C ALA A 20 -4.47 -5.14 -0.39
N GLN A 21 -3.94 -4.77 0.77
CA GLN A 21 -4.64 -4.84 2.05
C GLN A 21 -5.53 -3.61 2.30
N GLY A 22 -5.09 -2.41 1.94
CA GLY A 22 -5.88 -1.18 2.10
C GLY A 22 -6.98 -1.07 1.04
N ARG A 23 -6.62 -0.98 -0.24
CA ARG A 23 -7.58 -0.83 -1.35
C ARG A 23 -8.50 -2.04 -1.45
N GLY A 24 -7.93 -3.24 -1.53
CA GLY A 24 -8.70 -4.48 -1.68
C GLY A 24 -9.39 -4.91 -0.38
N GLY A 25 -8.64 -4.96 0.73
CA GLY A 25 -9.13 -5.49 2.00
C GLY A 25 -10.03 -4.55 2.79
N GLN A 26 -9.67 -3.27 2.92
CA GLN A 26 -10.44 -2.31 3.73
C GLN A 26 -11.51 -1.57 2.93
N LEU A 27 -11.16 -1.07 1.74
CA LEU A 27 -12.09 -0.28 0.92
C LEU A 27 -12.97 -1.11 -0.01
N GLY A 28 -12.68 -2.41 -0.16
CA GLY A 28 -13.40 -3.29 -1.08
C GLY A 28 -13.19 -2.96 -2.56
N VAL A 29 -12.16 -2.18 -2.89
CA VAL A 29 -11.86 -1.77 -4.27
C VAL A 29 -10.92 -2.80 -4.90
N GLY A 30 -11.47 -3.62 -5.81
CA GLY A 30 -10.71 -4.66 -6.51
C GLY A 30 -9.86 -4.14 -7.67
N PHE A 31 -8.90 -4.94 -8.16
CA PHE A 31 -8.02 -4.60 -9.29
C PHE A 31 -8.66 -4.80 -10.69
N GLY A 32 -10.00 -4.72 -10.76
CA GLY A 32 -10.73 -5.00 -11.99
C GLY A 32 -10.66 -6.48 -12.42
N ILE A 33 -10.96 -6.72 -13.70
CA ILE A 33 -10.95 -8.06 -14.30
C ILE A 33 -9.77 -8.21 -15.24
N ALA A 34 -9.37 -9.45 -15.56
CA ALA A 34 -8.22 -9.71 -16.44
C ALA A 34 -8.28 -9.01 -17.81
N LYS A 35 -9.49 -8.68 -18.31
CA LYS A 35 -9.70 -7.95 -19.57
C LYS A 35 -9.59 -6.42 -19.41
N HIS A 36 -9.89 -5.89 -18.22
CA HIS A 36 -9.89 -4.48 -17.87
C HIS A 36 -9.34 -4.33 -16.44
N PRO A 37 -8.00 -4.42 -16.28
CA PRO A 37 -7.37 -4.27 -14.98
C PRO A 37 -7.50 -2.83 -14.50
N ASP A 38 -7.77 -2.65 -13.20
CA ASP A 38 -7.70 -1.36 -12.52
C ASP A 38 -6.51 -1.36 -11.56
N CYS A 39 -5.35 -0.97 -12.09
CA CYS A 39 -4.09 -0.83 -11.35
C CYS A 39 -3.85 0.60 -10.86
N ARG A 40 -4.89 1.44 -10.83
CA ARG A 40 -4.73 2.82 -10.36
C ARG A 40 -4.29 2.86 -8.90
N GLY A 41 -3.61 3.94 -8.54
CA GLY A 41 -3.34 4.26 -7.15
C GLY A 41 -4.62 4.55 -6.35
N LEU A 42 -4.52 4.51 -5.02
CA LEU A 42 -5.57 5.03 -4.15
C LEU A 42 -5.67 6.55 -4.36
N THR A 43 -6.88 7.08 -4.46
CA THR A 43 -7.08 8.53 -4.43
C THR A 43 -6.74 9.08 -3.04
N ILE A 44 -6.63 10.41 -2.92
CA ILE A 44 -6.39 11.07 -1.63
C ILE A 44 -7.47 10.66 -0.60
N ASP A 45 -8.75 10.70 -0.99
CA ASP A 45 -9.86 10.34 -0.12
C ASP A 45 -9.83 8.88 0.29
N GLU A 46 -9.55 7.98 -0.65
CA GLU A 46 -9.42 6.55 -0.35
C GLU A 46 -8.23 6.29 0.58
N LEU A 47 -7.09 6.93 0.32
CA LEU A 47 -5.89 6.79 1.14
C LEU A 47 -6.12 7.30 2.57
N GLN A 48 -6.93 8.35 2.75
CA GLN A 48 -7.34 8.84 4.08
C GLN A 48 -8.28 7.87 4.82
N GLN A 49 -9.08 7.08 4.09
CA GLN A 49 -9.96 6.08 4.67
C GLN A 49 -9.23 4.79 5.04
N VAL A 50 -8.07 4.51 4.43
CA VAL A 50 -7.25 3.35 4.78
C VAL A 50 -6.65 3.52 6.18
N LYS A 51 -6.91 2.55 7.05
CA LYS A 51 -6.29 2.42 8.37
C LYS A 51 -4.94 1.76 8.23
N PHE A 52 -3.89 2.57 8.09
CA PHE A 52 -2.51 2.07 7.97
C PHE A 52 -2.03 1.29 9.19
N ASP A 53 -2.50 1.65 10.38
CA ASP A 53 -2.24 0.95 11.64
C ASP A 53 -2.78 -0.49 11.68
N ALA A 54 -3.78 -0.79 10.85
CA ALA A 54 -4.35 -2.13 10.73
C ALA A 54 -3.73 -2.95 9.58
N LEU A 55 -2.79 -2.39 8.82
CA LEU A 55 -2.10 -3.11 7.75
C LEU A 55 -0.91 -3.89 8.32
N ASP A 56 -0.70 -5.09 7.80
CA ASP A 56 0.46 -5.91 8.16
C ASP A 56 1.65 -5.56 7.27
N PHE A 57 2.61 -4.83 7.86
CA PHE A 57 3.88 -4.48 7.24
C PHE A 57 5.04 -5.38 7.70
N THR A 58 4.77 -6.48 8.40
CA THR A 58 5.82 -7.37 8.92
C THR A 58 6.71 -7.88 7.80
N GLU A 59 6.12 -8.30 6.67
CA GLU A 59 6.91 -8.77 5.51
C GLU A 59 7.82 -7.67 4.93
N PHE A 60 7.33 -6.42 4.88
CA PHE A 60 8.13 -5.29 4.44
C PHE A 60 9.23 -4.93 5.45
N HIS A 61 8.91 -4.98 6.74
CA HIS A 61 9.84 -4.76 7.83
C HIS A 61 10.96 -5.80 7.85
N ASP A 62 10.66 -7.07 7.60
CA ASP A 62 11.65 -8.15 7.57
C ASP A 62 12.57 -8.04 6.36
N GLU A 63 12.01 -7.70 5.19
CA GLU A 63 12.78 -7.44 3.97
C GLU A 63 13.72 -6.25 4.15
N LEU A 64 13.24 -5.17 4.78
CA LEU A 64 14.08 -4.03 5.10
C LEU A 64 15.08 -4.33 6.23
N ASN A 65 14.71 -5.11 7.25
CA ASN A 65 15.57 -5.45 8.38
C ASN A 65 16.78 -6.27 7.96
N SER A 66 16.60 -7.13 6.96
CA SER A 66 17.72 -7.85 6.36
C SER A 66 18.80 -6.92 5.79
N ASN A 67 18.46 -5.67 5.49
CA ASN A 67 19.33 -4.66 4.90
C ASN A 67 19.63 -3.46 5.82
N THR A 68 18.91 -3.26 6.93
CA THR A 68 19.03 -2.09 7.83
C THR A 68 18.38 -2.38 9.19
N THR A 69 19.00 -2.05 10.33
CA THR A 69 18.37 -2.15 11.65
C THR A 69 17.18 -1.17 11.78
N LEU A 70 15.96 -1.66 11.58
CA LEU A 70 14.76 -0.86 11.71
C LEU A 70 14.11 -1.01 13.09
N PRO A 71 13.40 0.04 13.53
CA PRO A 71 12.55 -0.05 14.71
C PRO A 71 11.36 -0.96 14.45
N ASP A 72 10.94 -1.65 15.50
CA ASP A 72 9.73 -2.48 15.65
C ASP A 72 8.62 -2.19 14.62
N SER A 73 8.04 -3.23 14.02
CA SER A 73 7.08 -3.14 12.91
C SER A 73 5.93 -2.17 13.22
N LYS A 74 5.47 -2.09 14.48
CA LYS A 74 4.43 -1.13 14.90
C LYS A 74 4.88 0.33 14.75
N LYS A 75 6.12 0.65 15.15
CA LYS A 75 6.69 2.00 15.00
C LYS A 75 6.90 2.36 13.53
N LEU A 76 7.28 1.38 12.71
CA LEU A 76 7.40 1.56 11.26
C LEU A 76 6.05 1.93 10.66
N THR A 77 4.99 1.19 11.01
CA THR A 77 3.62 1.47 10.58
C THR A 77 3.17 2.86 10.97
N GLU A 78 3.38 3.27 12.22
CA GLU A 78 3.05 4.61 12.70
C GLU A 78 3.80 5.68 11.89
N LYS A 79 5.10 5.48 11.66
CA LYS A 79 5.93 6.42 10.89
C LYS A 79 5.46 6.55 9.45
N ILE A 80 5.13 5.44 8.78
CA ILE A 80 4.56 5.43 7.42
C ILE A 80 3.25 6.21 7.40
N SER A 81 2.36 5.92 8.35
CA SER A 81 1.05 6.56 8.48
C SER A 81 1.19 8.08 8.67
N GLN A 82 2.15 8.52 9.49
CA GLN A 82 2.49 9.93 9.67
C GLN A 82 3.08 10.56 8.41
N GLN A 83 4.01 9.89 7.75
CA GLN A 83 4.64 10.37 6.51
C GLN A 83 3.58 10.58 5.43
N ILE A 84 2.69 9.59 5.23
CA ILE A 84 1.59 9.69 4.27
C ILE A 84 0.69 10.85 4.63
N LYS A 85 0.28 11.01 5.90
CA LYS A 85 -0.53 12.15 6.33
C LYS A 85 0.15 13.49 6.03
N ASN A 86 1.45 13.61 6.25
CA ASN A 86 2.21 14.83 5.97
C ASN A 86 2.27 15.12 4.46
N GLU A 87 2.50 14.12 3.63
CA GLU A 87 2.50 14.25 2.16
C GLU A 87 1.12 14.66 1.63
N LEU A 88 0.05 14.12 2.22
CA LEU A 88 -1.32 14.50 1.87
C LEU A 88 -1.64 15.94 2.28
N GLN A 89 -1.07 16.42 3.40
CA GLN A 89 -1.21 17.81 3.84
C GLN A 89 -0.36 18.78 3.01
N GLY A 90 0.83 18.36 2.56
CA GLY A 90 1.75 19.17 1.77
C GLY A 90 1.32 19.42 0.33
N ARG A 91 0.50 18.55 -0.28
CA ARG A 91 -0.03 18.72 -1.66
C ARG A 91 -1.21 19.69 -1.78
N LYS A 92 -1.60 20.37 -0.71
CA LYS A 92 -2.64 21.42 -0.71
C LYS A 92 -2.13 22.82 -1.13
N SER A 93 -0.92 22.94 -1.68
CA SER A 93 -0.38 24.22 -2.17
C SER A 93 -0.50 24.38 -3.68
#